data_AF-A0A9D8RFZ5-F1
#
_entry.id   AF-A0A9D8RFZ5-F1
#
_cell.length_a   1.000
_cell.length_b   1.000
_cell.length_c   1.000
_cell.angle_alpha   90.00
_cell.angle_beta   90.00
_cell.angle_gamma   90.00
#
_symmetry.space_group_name_H-M   'P 1'
#
loop_
_entity.id
_entity.type
_entity.pdbx_description
1 polymer ?
#
loop_
_entity_poly.entity_id
_entity_poly.type
_entity_poly.pdbx_seq_one_letter_code
_entity_poly.pdbx_strand_id
1 'polypeptide(L)'
;MKIIENLDRILKEKNITAYKLEKEKIVKQQTITNWRKGSEPSAEKIKEIINYIGVSPNEIFGYNEPEADQEQEKLTENEKELLKYFRQLPDREQIKMIGRIEDKVNQRKD
;
A
#
# COMPACT_ATOMS: atom_id res chain seq x y z
N MET A 1 8.75 -10.96 -11.62
CA MET A 1 7.55 -10.13 -11.36
C MET A 1 6.49 -10.46 -12.39
N LYS A 2 5.23 -10.65 -11.99
CA LYS A 2 4.14 -11.07 -12.89
C LYS A 2 3.02 -10.02 -12.93
N ILE A 3 3.39 -8.77 -13.27
CA ILE A 3 2.49 -7.60 -13.36
C ILE A 3 1.23 -7.92 -14.16
N ILE A 4 1.38 -8.59 -15.31
CA ILE A 4 0.27 -8.94 -16.18
C ILE A 4 -0.68 -9.98 -15.55
N GLU A 5 -0.15 -10.92 -14.75
CA GLU A 5 -0.97 -11.92 -14.07
C GLU A 5 -1.79 -11.30 -12.94
N ASN A 6 -1.20 -10.37 -12.19
CA ASN A 6 -1.90 -9.60 -11.16
C ASN A 6 -2.99 -8.72 -11.79
N LEU A 7 -2.68 -8.06 -12.91
CA LEU A 7 -3.65 -7.29 -13.66
C LEU A 7 -4.82 -8.16 -14.14
N ASP A 8 -4.54 -9.33 -14.73
CA ASP A 8 -5.58 -10.24 -15.21
C ASP A 8 -6.47 -10.76 -14.07
N ARG A 9 -5.89 -11.09 -12.92
CA ARG A 9 -6.63 -11.47 -11.71
C ARG A 9 -7.59 -10.36 -11.27
N ILE A 10 -7.09 -9.13 -11.11
CA ILE A 10 -7.88 -7.98 -10.65
C ILE A 10 -9.00 -7.65 -11.63
N LEU A 11 -8.71 -7.67 -12.93
CA LEU A 11 -9.71 -7.43 -13.97
C LEU A 11 -10.84 -8.47 -13.90
N LYS A 12 -10.50 -9.75 -13.67
CA LYS A 12 -11.47 -10.82 -13.49
C LYS A 12 -12.32 -10.63 -12.22
N GLU A 13 -11.70 -10.35 -11.09
CA GLU A 13 -12.40 -10.11 -9.81
C GLU A 13 -13.38 -8.94 -9.90
N LYS A 14 -13.00 -7.86 -10.60
CA LYS A 14 -13.84 -6.67 -10.79
C LYS A 14 -14.82 -6.77 -11.96
N ASN A 15 -14.88 -7.91 -12.65
CA ASN A 15 -15.69 -8.09 -13.87
C ASN A 15 -15.42 -7.02 -14.95
N ILE A 16 -14.16 -6.63 -15.12
CA ILE A 16 -13.72 -5.66 -16.13
C ILE A 16 -13.03 -6.40 -17.27
N THR A 17 -13.55 -6.25 -18.49
CA THR A 17 -12.93 -6.84 -19.67
C THR A 17 -11.93 -5.89 -20.32
N ALA A 18 -10.96 -6.44 -21.05
CA ALA A 18 -10.07 -5.64 -21.89
C ALA A 18 -10.86 -4.79 -22.91
N TYR A 19 -11.98 -5.31 -23.41
CA TYR A 19 -12.91 -4.56 -24.27
C TYR A 19 -13.50 -3.32 -23.57
N LYS A 20 -13.88 -3.45 -22.29
CA LYS A 20 -14.36 -2.31 -21.51
C LYS A 20 -13.28 -1.23 -21.39
N LEU A 21 -12.04 -1.63 -21.11
CA LEU A 21 -10.91 -0.68 -21.02
C LEU A 21 -10.65 0.06 -22.34
N GLU A 22 -10.80 -0.62 -23.48
CA GLU A 22 -10.64 0.00 -24.78
C GLU A 22 -11.82 0.93 -25.12
N LYS A 23 -13.05 0.52 -24.82
CA LYS A 23 -14.25 1.35 -25.00
C LYS A 23 -14.17 2.65 -24.20
N GLU A 24 -13.64 2.57 -22.98
CA GLU A 24 -13.41 3.72 -22.08
C GLU A 24 -12.11 4.47 -22.39
N LYS A 25 -11.42 4.14 -23.50
CA LYS A 25 -10.20 4.80 -23.98
C LYS A 25 -9.02 4.77 -22.99
N ILE A 26 -8.99 3.80 -22.08
CA ILE A 26 -7.90 3.62 -21.12
C ILE A 26 -6.71 2.94 -21.77
N VAL A 27 -6.95 1.80 -22.44
CA VAL A 27 -5.90 1.03 -23.12
C VAL A 27 -6.51 0.16 -24.21
N LYS A 28 -5.79 -0.03 -25.32
CA LYS A 28 -6.25 -0.93 -26.41
C LYS A 28 -6.19 -2.39 -25.97
N GLN A 29 -7.16 -3.21 -26.38
CA GLN A 29 -7.14 -4.66 -26.12
C GLN A 29 -5.87 -5.33 -26.67
N GLN A 30 -5.39 -4.86 -27.83
CA GLN A 30 -4.17 -5.38 -28.43
C GLN A 30 -2.94 -5.14 -27.54
N THR A 31 -2.88 -4.02 -26.83
CA THR A 31 -1.79 -3.71 -25.90
C THR A 31 -1.77 -4.71 -24.74
N ILE A 32 -2.92 -4.99 -24.13
CA ILE A 32 -3.03 -6.00 -23.06
C ILE A 32 -2.65 -7.40 -23.61
N THR A 33 -3.10 -7.73 -24.81
CA THR A 33 -2.74 -8.99 -25.48
C THR A 33 -1.24 -9.13 -25.69
N ASN A 34 -0.56 -8.05 -26.09
CA ASN A 34 0.89 -8.06 -26.25
C ASN A 34 1.59 -8.23 -24.89
N TRP A 35 1.10 -7.60 -23.82
CA TRP A 35 1.65 -7.81 -22.48
C TRP A 35 1.53 -9.26 -22.01
N ARG A 36 0.42 -9.93 -22.30
CA ARG A 36 0.26 -11.37 -22.04
C ARG A 36 1.23 -12.25 -22.83
N LYS A 37 1.72 -11.76 -23.97
CA LYS A 37 2.73 -12.43 -24.81
C LYS A 37 4.17 -12.14 -24.39
N GLY A 38 4.37 -11.32 -23.36
CA GLY A 38 5.69 -11.05 -22.77
C GLY A 38 6.26 -9.66 -23.05
N SER A 39 5.54 -8.76 -23.74
CA SER A 39 5.99 -7.37 -23.81
C SER A 39 5.78 -6.65 -22.47
N GLU A 40 6.67 -5.74 -22.10
CA GLU A 40 6.57 -5.03 -20.83
C GLU A 40 5.55 -3.88 -20.87
N PRO A 41 4.69 -3.74 -19.84
CA PRO A 41 3.85 -2.59 -19.69
C PRO A 41 4.65 -1.38 -19.20
N SER A 42 4.50 -0.23 -19.85
CA SER A 42 5.07 1.02 -19.33
C SER A 42 4.29 1.49 -18.11
N ALA A 43 4.98 2.09 -17.14
CA ALA A 43 4.39 2.61 -15.90
C ALA A 43 3.17 3.52 -16.13
N GLU A 44 3.19 4.38 -17.15
CA GLU A 44 2.09 5.31 -17.43
C GLU A 44 0.77 4.58 -17.76
N LYS A 45 0.82 3.53 -18.58
CA LYS A 45 -0.40 2.78 -18.93
C LYS A 45 -0.90 1.94 -17.77
N ILE A 46 0.00 1.42 -16.93
CA ILE A 46 -0.41 0.77 -15.67
C ILE A 46 -1.11 1.79 -14.76
N LYS A 47 -0.56 2.99 -14.63
CA LYS A 47 -1.13 4.08 -13.83
C LYS A 47 -2.54 4.46 -14.30
N GLU A 48 -2.75 4.60 -15.60
CA GLU A 48 -4.08 4.87 -16.18
C GLU A 48 -5.09 3.77 -15.84
N ILE A 49 -4.67 2.50 -15.98
CA ILE A 49 -5.53 1.35 -15.69
C ILE A 49 -5.88 1.27 -14.19
N ILE A 50 -4.90 1.40 -13.29
CA ILE A 50 -5.16 1.31 -11.83
C ILE A 50 -6.04 2.43 -11.32
N ASN A 51 -5.87 3.65 -11.86
CA ASN A 51 -6.73 4.79 -11.53
C ASN A 51 -8.16 4.54 -11.96
N TYR A 52 -8.36 3.96 -13.15
CA TYR A 52 -9.68 3.63 -13.66
C TYR A 52 -10.37 2.50 -12.87
N ILE A 53 -9.65 1.41 -12.55
CA ILE A 53 -10.22 0.26 -11.83
C ILE A 53 -10.26 0.46 -10.30
N GLY A 54 -9.66 1.53 -9.78
CA GLY A 54 -9.62 1.87 -8.36
C GLY A 54 -8.86 0.84 -7.53
N VAL A 55 -7.59 0.61 -7.86
CA VAL A 55 -6.65 -0.23 -7.06
C VAL A 55 -5.35 0.51 -6.82
N SER A 56 -4.64 0.14 -5.77
CA SER A 56 -3.31 0.65 -5.47
C SER A 56 -2.26 0.08 -6.44
N PRO A 57 -1.13 0.78 -6.66
CA PRO A 57 0.02 0.20 -7.36
C PRO A 57 0.50 -1.10 -6.72
N ASN A 58 0.45 -1.19 -5.38
CA ASN A 58 0.91 -2.36 -4.63
C ASN A 58 0.17 -3.65 -5.02
N GLU A 59 -1.14 -3.55 -5.28
CA GLU A 59 -1.95 -4.67 -5.79
C GLU A 59 -1.50 -5.19 -7.15
N ILE A 60 -1.00 -4.31 -8.03
CA ILE A 60 -0.50 -4.69 -9.35
C ILE A 60 0.93 -5.23 -9.29
N PHE A 61 1.80 -4.57 -8.56
CA PHE A 61 3.21 -4.98 -8.46
C PHE A 61 3.42 -6.18 -7.53
N GLY A 62 2.38 -6.60 -6.80
CA GLY A 62 2.47 -7.73 -5.88
C GLY A 62 3.23 -7.38 -4.61
N TYR A 63 3.28 -6.09 -4.25
CA TYR A 63 3.77 -5.64 -2.94
C TYR A 63 2.73 -5.85 -1.82
N ASN A 64 1.57 -6.42 -2.17
CA ASN A 64 0.73 -7.07 -1.19
C ASN A 64 1.34 -8.44 -0.88
N GLU A 65 2.40 -8.42 -0.07
CA GLU A 65 2.75 -9.57 0.76
C GLU A 65 1.51 -9.98 1.57
N PRO A 66 1.39 -11.27 1.97
CA PRO A 66 0.23 -11.77 2.70
C PRO A 66 -0.11 -10.84 3.87
N GLU A 67 -1.36 -10.91 4.33
CA GLU A 67 -1.90 -10.22 5.51
C GLU A 67 -1.14 -10.51 6.84
N ALA A 68 0.13 -10.89 6.78
CA ALA A 68 1.05 -11.13 7.87
C ALA A 68 1.70 -9.86 8.45
N ASP A 69 1.63 -8.70 7.78
CA ASP A 69 2.28 -7.47 8.27
C ASP A 69 1.36 -6.23 8.37
N GLN A 70 0.03 -6.39 8.30
CA GLN A 70 -0.88 -5.31 8.73
C GLN A 70 -1.05 -5.21 10.26
N GLU A 71 -0.45 -6.12 11.02
CA GLU A 71 -0.33 -6.02 12.47
C GLU A 71 0.85 -5.13 12.93
N GLN A 72 1.79 -4.79 12.05
CA GLN A 72 2.97 -4.00 12.45
C GLN A 72 2.76 -2.47 12.45
N GLU A 73 1.61 -1.94 12.02
CA GLU A 73 1.38 -0.48 12.01
C GLU A 73 0.03 -0.01 12.56
N LYS A 74 -0.67 -0.83 13.34
CA LYS A 74 -1.78 -0.32 14.17
C LYS A 74 -1.27 -0.09 15.59
N LEU A 75 -0.95 1.17 15.87
CA LEU A 75 -0.77 1.64 17.24
C LEU A 75 -1.94 1.15 18.11
N THR A 76 -1.61 0.59 19.27
CA THR A 76 -2.56 0.29 20.34
C THR A 76 -3.24 1.57 20.81
N GLU A 77 -4.39 1.44 21.49
CA GLU A 77 -5.09 2.62 22.03
C GLU A 77 -4.21 3.41 23.02
N ASN A 78 -3.38 2.72 23.81
CA ASN A 78 -2.43 3.37 24.72
C ASN A 78 -1.34 4.15 23.97
N GLU A 79 -0.83 3.62 22.87
CA GLU A 79 0.16 4.34 22.04
C GLU A 79 -0.47 5.55 21.34
N LYS A 80 -1.72 5.42 20.86
CA LYS A 80 -2.47 6.56 20.30
C LYS A 80 -2.70 7.64 21.35
N GLU A 81 -3.10 7.25 22.57
CA GLU A 81 -3.31 8.18 23.67
C GLU A 81 -1.99 8.88 24.08
N LEU A 82 -0.90 8.13 24.20
CA LEU A 82 0.42 8.69 24.44
C LEU A 82 0.79 9.72 23.38
N LEU A 83 0.68 9.38 22.08
CA LEU A 83 1.01 10.28 20.98
C LEU A 83 0.12 11.52 20.93
N LYS A 84 -1.17 11.40 21.28
CA LYS A 84 -2.10 12.53 21.34
C LYS A 84 -1.59 13.64 22.28
N TYR A 85 -1.09 13.26 23.45
CA TYR A 85 -0.56 14.24 24.41
C TYR A 85 0.89 14.62 24.09
N PHE A 86 1.71 13.67 23.66
CA PHE A 86 3.11 13.90 23.33
C PHE A 86 3.29 14.97 22.25
N ARG A 87 2.46 14.95 21.19
CA ARG A 87 2.51 15.94 20.09
C ARG A 87 2.16 17.37 20.50
N GLN A 88 1.55 17.58 21.66
CA GLN A 88 1.24 18.91 22.18
C GLN A 88 2.40 19.52 22.97
N LEU A 89 3.43 18.73 23.28
CA LEU A 89 4.61 19.18 24.02
C LEU A 89 5.63 19.81 23.07
N PRO A 90 6.35 20.87 23.49
CA PRO A 90 7.53 21.34 22.78
C PRO A 90 8.62 20.26 22.72
N ASP A 91 9.48 20.29 21.70
CA ASP A 91 10.53 19.30 21.47
C ASP A 91 11.38 18.99 22.71
N ARG A 92 11.73 20.03 23.49
CA ARG A 92 12.49 19.85 24.73
C ARG A 92 11.74 19.02 25.79
N GLU A 93 10.42 19.18 25.88
CA GLU A 93 9.59 18.42 26.82
C GLU A 93 9.30 17.01 26.30
N GLN A 94 9.23 16.83 24.98
CA GLN A 94 9.19 15.51 24.36
C GLN A 94 10.43 14.68 24.71
N ILE A 95 11.63 15.26 24.58
CA ILE A 95 12.90 14.58 24.94
C ILE A 95 12.92 14.18 26.42
N LYS A 96 12.48 15.07 27.32
CA LYS A 96 12.38 14.75 28.76
C LYS A 96 11.40 13.62 29.03
N MET A 97 10.27 13.58 28.31
CA MET A 97 9.27 12.52 28.47
C MET A 97 9.83 11.16 28.02
N ILE A 98 10.57 11.13 26.92
CA ILE A 98 11.27 9.91 26.46
C ILE A 98 12.21 9.39 27.55
N GLY A 99 13.06 10.25 28.12
CA GLY A 99 13.98 9.85 29.20
C GLY A 99 13.26 9.26 30.42
N ARG A 100 12.11 9.83 30.82
CA ARG A 100 11.31 9.29 31.94
C ARG A 100 10.74 7.89 31.64
N ILE A 101 10.36 7.63 30.39
CA ILE A 101 9.87 6.32 29.96
C ILE A 101 11.04 5.33 30.00
N GLU A 102 12.21 5.71 29.49
CA GLU A 102 13.43 4.90 29.52
C GLU A 102 13.84 4.52 30.95
N ASP A 103 13.88 5.50 31.87
CA ASP A 103 14.20 5.26 33.28
C ASP A 103 13.24 4.24 33.92
N LYS A 104 11.93 4.40 33.66
CA LYS A 104 10.90 3.47 34.16
C LYS A 104 11.04 2.05 33.57
N VAL A 105 11.49 1.93 32.32
CA VAL A 105 11.74 0.63 31.69
C VAL A 105 12.97 -0.03 32.30
N ASN A 106 14.03 0.72 32.57
CA ASN A 106 15.27 0.20 33.14
C ASN A 106 15.08 -0.25 34.59
N GLN A 107 14.33 0.50 35.42
CA GLN A 107 14.01 0.12 36.80
C GLN A 107 13.17 -1.17 36.94
N ARG A 108 12.56 -1.66 35.85
CA ARG A 108 11.82 -2.94 35.84
C ARG A 108 12.69 -4.15 35.50
N LYS A 109 13.93 -3.92 35.05
CA LYS A 109 14.87 -4.97 34.63
C LYS A 109 15.83 -5.39 35.76
N ASP A 110 15.88 -4.62 36.84
CA ASP A 110 16.58 -4.92 38.11
C ASP A 110 15.65 -5.59 39.11
#